data_AF-A0AAW4YCZ5-F1
#
_entry.id   AF-A0AAW4YCZ5-F1
#
_cell.length_a   1.000
_cell.length_b   1.000
_cell.length_c   1.000
_cell.angle_alpha   90.00
_cell.angle_beta   90.00
_cell.angle_gamma   90.00
#
_symmetry.space_group_name_H-M   'P 1'
#
loop_
_entity.id
_entity.type
_entity.pdbx_description
1 polymer ?
#
loop_
_entity_poly.entity_id
_entity_poly.type
_entity_poly.pdbx_seq_one_letter_code
_entity_poly.pdbx_strand_id
1 'polypeptide(L)'
;NKDGKQDADEKGIKGVYVILKDSNGKELDRTTTDENGKYQFTGLSNGTYSVEFSTPDGYTPTTANAGTDDAVDSDGLTTTGVIKDADNWTLDSGFYKTPKYSLGDYVWYDSNKDGKQDSTEKGIKGVKVTLQNEKGEVIGTTETDENGKYRFDNLDSGKYKVIFEKPAGLTQTGTNTTDDDKDADGGEVDVTITDHDDFTLDNGYYEEETSDSDSDSDSDSDSDSDSDS
;
A
#
# COMPACT_ATOMS: atom_id res chain seq x y z
N ASN A 1 5.78 -18.33 9.09
CA ASN A 1 5.80 -18.50 7.62
C ASN A 1 4.39 -18.46 6.96
N LYS A 2 3.32 -18.22 7.75
CA LYS A 2 1.90 -18.16 7.33
C LYS A 2 1.24 -19.52 7.02
N ASP A 3 1.89 -20.65 7.28
CA ASP A 3 1.35 -21.97 6.92
C ASP A 3 0.30 -22.51 7.90
N GLY A 4 0.13 -21.86 9.06
CA GLY A 4 -0.84 -22.23 10.08
C GLY A 4 -0.35 -23.24 11.11
N LYS A 5 0.93 -23.60 11.08
CA LYS A 5 1.58 -24.51 12.03
C LYS A 5 2.68 -23.77 12.78
N GLN A 6 2.78 -24.03 14.08
CA GLN A 6 3.87 -23.52 14.90
C GLN A 6 5.15 -24.27 14.57
N ASP A 7 6.07 -23.59 13.90
CA ASP A 7 7.43 -24.07 13.67
C ASP A 7 8.37 -23.73 14.83
N ALA A 8 9.50 -24.45 14.93
CA ALA A 8 10.45 -24.29 16.03
C ALA A 8 11.12 -22.90 16.11
N ASP A 9 11.15 -22.15 15.00
CA ASP A 9 11.70 -20.80 14.92
C ASP A 9 10.64 -19.70 15.11
N GLU A 10 9.36 -20.06 15.19
CA GLU A 10 8.27 -19.14 15.43
C GLU A 10 8.11 -18.85 16.92
N LYS A 11 8.17 -17.56 17.27
CA LYS A 11 8.11 -17.10 18.65
C LYS A 11 6.67 -16.78 19.04
N GLY A 12 6.32 -17.11 20.29
CA GLY A 12 5.07 -16.67 20.88
C GLY A 12 4.95 -15.15 20.94
N ILE A 13 3.71 -14.66 20.88
CA ILE A 13 3.39 -13.23 20.86
C ILE A 13 2.84 -12.84 22.22
N LYS A 14 3.51 -11.91 22.91
CA LYS A 14 3.06 -11.36 24.19
C LYS A 14 1.88 -10.41 24.04
N GLY A 15 1.00 -10.39 25.04
CA GLY A 15 -0.03 -9.36 25.19
C GLY A 15 -1.28 -9.58 24.34
N VAL A 16 -1.42 -10.75 23.71
CA VAL A 16 -2.65 -11.13 23.01
C VAL A 16 -3.74 -11.33 24.06
N TYR A 17 -4.85 -10.61 23.96
CA TYR A 17 -6.00 -10.82 24.84
C TYR A 17 -6.68 -12.14 24.50
N VAL A 18 -6.98 -12.91 25.55
CA VAL A 18 -7.71 -14.17 25.46
C VAL A 18 -8.89 -14.10 26.41
N ILE A 19 -10.09 -14.37 25.90
CA ILE A 19 -11.35 -14.35 26.67
C ILE A 19 -11.87 -15.77 26.77
N LEU A 20 -12.13 -16.25 28.00
CA LEU A 20 -12.78 -17.52 28.27
C LEU A 20 -14.29 -17.34 28.41
N LYS A 21 -15.08 -18.16 27.71
CA LYS A 21 -16.54 -18.16 27.78
C LYS A 21 -17.09 -19.55 28.09
N ASP A 22 -18.24 -19.58 28.76
CA ASP A 22 -19.01 -20.81 28.96
C ASP A 22 -19.74 -21.26 27.68
N SER A 23 -20.42 -22.40 27.74
CA SER A 23 -21.17 -22.97 26.62
C SER A 23 -22.34 -22.09 26.12
N ASN A 24 -22.76 -21.08 26.89
CA ASN A 24 -23.80 -20.13 26.51
C ASN A 24 -23.20 -18.82 25.97
N GLY A 25 -21.87 -18.73 25.85
CA GLY A 25 -21.14 -17.55 25.41
C GLY A 25 -20.97 -16.49 26.48
N LYS A 26 -21.29 -16.78 27.75
CA LYS A 26 -21.04 -15.85 28.86
C LYS A 26 -19.55 -15.85 29.16
N GLU A 27 -18.95 -14.67 29.17
CA GLU A 27 -17.58 -14.48 29.62
C GLU A 27 -17.43 -14.90 31.09
N LEU A 28 -16.44 -15.75 31.34
CA LEU A 28 -16.06 -16.23 32.67
C LEU A 28 -14.82 -15.53 33.18
N ASP A 29 -13.82 -15.33 32.31
CA ASP A 29 -12.53 -14.74 32.65
C ASP A 29 -11.82 -14.21 31.40
N ARG A 30 -10.74 -13.45 31.59
CA ARG A 30 -9.84 -12.98 30.53
C ARG A 30 -8.40 -12.87 31.01
N THR A 31 -7.47 -13.06 30.10
CA THR A 31 -6.03 -12.92 30.37
C THR A 31 -5.30 -12.36 29.15
N THR A 32 -3.99 -12.20 29.26
CA THR A 32 -3.10 -11.89 28.14
C THR A 32 -1.96 -12.90 28.07
N THR A 33 -1.50 -13.21 26.87
CA THR A 33 -0.32 -14.07 26.68
C THR A 33 0.96 -13.48 27.27
N ASP A 34 1.86 -14.34 27.75
CA ASP A 34 3.16 -13.98 28.33
C ASP A 34 4.26 -13.72 27.27
N GLU A 35 5.51 -13.48 27.70
CA GLU A 35 6.67 -13.26 26.80
C GLU A 35 6.93 -14.42 25.83
N ASN A 36 6.43 -15.62 26.13
CA ASN A 36 6.56 -16.81 25.30
C ASN A 36 5.27 -17.13 24.55
N GLY A 37 4.29 -16.22 24.55
CA GLY A 37 2.99 -16.40 23.90
C GLY A 37 2.03 -17.34 24.62
N LYS A 38 2.33 -17.75 25.86
CA LYS A 38 1.51 -18.71 26.60
C LYS A 38 0.41 -18.00 27.38
N TYR A 39 -0.74 -18.64 27.48
CA TYR A 39 -1.85 -18.23 28.35
C TYR A 39 -2.39 -19.43 29.11
N GLN A 40 -3.14 -19.19 30.18
CA GLN A 40 -3.76 -20.27 30.96
C GLN A 40 -4.98 -19.76 31.72
N PHE A 41 -6.02 -20.60 31.76
CA PHE A 41 -7.12 -20.50 32.72
C PHE A 41 -7.09 -21.72 33.64
N THR A 42 -7.30 -21.53 34.94
CA THR A 42 -7.20 -22.61 35.94
C THR A 42 -8.49 -22.78 36.72
N GLY A 43 -8.68 -23.95 37.35
CA GLY A 43 -9.84 -24.20 38.20
C GLY A 43 -11.16 -24.39 37.44
N LEU A 44 -11.09 -24.79 36.16
CA LEU A 44 -12.27 -25.04 35.34
C LEU A 44 -12.94 -26.37 35.74
N SER A 45 -14.26 -26.36 35.84
CA SER A 45 -15.04 -27.59 35.99
C SER A 45 -15.11 -28.34 34.66
N ASN A 46 -15.41 -29.65 34.70
CA ASN A 46 -15.71 -30.39 33.48
C ASN A 46 -16.84 -29.70 32.69
N GLY A 47 -16.63 -29.50 31.40
CA GLY A 47 -17.56 -28.75 30.56
C GLY A 47 -16.96 -28.37 29.22
N THR A 48 -17.79 -27.73 28.39
CA THR A 48 -17.39 -27.15 27.12
C THR A 48 -17.22 -25.65 27.30
N TYR A 49 -16.10 -25.13 26.81
CA TYR A 49 -15.73 -23.72 26.89
C TYR A 49 -15.30 -23.23 25.51
N SER A 50 -15.44 -21.94 25.26
CA SER A 50 -14.80 -21.29 24.11
C SER A 50 -13.76 -20.27 24.56
N VAL A 51 -12.71 -20.13 23.75
CA VAL A 51 -11.72 -19.07 23.87
C VAL A 51 -11.80 -18.17 22.65
N GLU A 52 -11.66 -16.86 22.89
CA GLU A 52 -11.62 -15.84 21.85
C GLU A 52 -10.32 -15.04 21.99
N PHE A 53 -9.53 -15.03 20.92
CA PHE A 53 -8.27 -14.29 20.80
C PHE A 53 -8.51 -12.95 20.11
N SER A 54 -7.90 -11.88 20.63
CA SER A 54 -7.77 -10.63 19.88
C SER A 54 -6.69 -10.75 18.81
N THR A 55 -6.85 -10.10 17.65
CA THR A 55 -5.73 -9.91 16.72
C THR A 55 -4.78 -8.84 17.27
N PRO A 56 -3.50 -9.15 17.55
CA PRO A 56 -2.53 -8.14 18.00
C PRO A 56 -2.21 -7.12 16.89
N ASP A 57 -1.87 -5.89 17.28
CA ASP A 57 -1.59 -4.81 16.34
C ASP A 57 -0.41 -5.14 15.39
N GLY A 58 -0.63 -4.91 14.10
CA GLY A 58 0.36 -5.21 13.04
C GLY A 58 0.55 -6.71 12.77
N TYR A 59 -0.41 -7.53 13.18
CA TYR A 59 -0.48 -8.95 12.84
C TYR A 59 -1.77 -9.30 12.12
N THR A 60 -1.71 -10.37 11.35
CA THR A 60 -2.85 -10.99 10.68
C THR A 60 -2.97 -12.44 11.14
N PRO A 61 -4.18 -12.95 11.42
CA PRO A 61 -4.39 -14.37 11.71
C PRO A 61 -3.88 -15.25 10.56
N THR A 62 -3.26 -16.36 10.90
CA THR A 62 -2.82 -17.36 9.92
C THR A 62 -3.97 -18.31 9.54
N THR A 63 -3.66 -19.32 8.72
CA THR A 63 -4.60 -20.37 8.34
C THR A 63 -4.97 -21.20 9.58
N ALA A 64 -6.26 -21.34 9.85
CA ALA A 64 -6.73 -22.17 10.95
C ALA A 64 -6.81 -23.66 10.57
N ASN A 65 -6.64 -24.54 11.56
CA ASN A 65 -6.73 -26.00 11.47
C ASN A 65 -5.82 -26.58 10.38
N ALA A 66 -4.58 -26.07 10.32
CA ALA A 66 -3.64 -26.42 9.27
C ALA A 66 -2.99 -27.78 9.55
N GLY A 67 -3.50 -28.82 8.90
CA GLY A 67 -2.98 -30.17 9.06
C GLY A 67 -3.88 -31.02 9.94
N THR A 68 -3.28 -31.85 10.79
CA THR A 68 -4.00 -32.83 11.63
C THR A 68 -3.43 -32.95 13.04
N ASP A 69 -2.52 -32.06 13.42
CA ASP A 69 -1.86 -32.09 14.72
C ASP A 69 -2.28 -30.86 15.52
N ASP A 70 -3.38 -31.01 16.24
CA ASP A 70 -4.02 -29.98 17.07
C ASP A 70 -3.06 -29.39 18.14
N ALA A 71 -1.94 -30.06 18.43
CA ALA A 71 -0.98 -29.55 19.41
C ALA A 71 -0.08 -28.44 18.86
N VAL A 72 -0.06 -28.23 17.54
CA VAL A 72 0.84 -27.28 16.89
C VAL A 72 0.17 -26.44 15.80
N ASP A 73 -1.08 -26.68 15.45
CA ASP A 73 -1.78 -25.84 14.49
C ASP A 73 -2.50 -24.66 15.17
N SER A 74 -2.88 -23.67 14.37
CA SER A 74 -3.70 -22.55 14.83
C SER A 74 -5.17 -22.95 14.79
N ASP A 75 -5.94 -22.78 15.85
CA ASP A 75 -7.41 -22.97 15.80
C ASP A 75 -8.16 -21.76 15.24
N GLY A 76 -7.47 -20.63 15.09
CA GLY A 76 -8.05 -19.36 14.65
C GLY A 76 -8.46 -18.46 15.81
N LEU A 77 -9.28 -17.44 15.53
CA LEU A 77 -9.60 -16.42 16.54
C LEU A 77 -10.60 -16.89 17.59
N THR A 78 -11.45 -17.87 17.27
CA THR A 78 -12.44 -18.40 18.19
C THR A 78 -12.47 -19.92 18.06
N THR A 79 -12.20 -20.62 19.15
CA THR A 79 -12.22 -22.09 19.19
C THR A 79 -12.89 -22.61 20.46
N THR A 80 -13.28 -23.88 20.45
CA THR A 80 -14.00 -24.55 21.53
C THR A 80 -13.21 -25.74 22.05
N GLY A 81 -13.07 -25.82 23.36
CA GLY A 81 -12.39 -26.91 24.06
C GLY A 81 -13.32 -27.61 25.05
N VAL A 82 -13.00 -28.87 25.34
CA VAL A 82 -13.67 -29.64 26.40
C VAL A 82 -12.67 -29.93 27.51
N ILE A 83 -13.07 -29.62 28.74
CA ILE A 83 -12.42 -30.09 29.96
C ILE A 83 -13.21 -31.30 30.45
N LYS A 84 -12.55 -32.45 30.56
CA LYS A 84 -13.16 -33.68 31.06
C LYS A 84 -12.12 -34.54 31.76
N ASP A 85 -12.04 -34.39 33.08
CA ASP A 85 -11.13 -35.14 33.95
C ASP A 85 -9.64 -35.00 33.57
N ALA A 86 -9.31 -34.01 32.72
CA ALA A 86 -7.99 -33.67 32.22
C ALA A 86 -7.95 -32.23 31.70
N ASP A 87 -6.77 -31.62 31.74
CA ASP A 87 -6.48 -30.31 31.15
C ASP A 87 -6.45 -30.39 29.62
N ASN A 88 -6.71 -29.25 28.97
CA ASN A 88 -6.59 -29.10 27.52
C ASN A 88 -5.60 -27.97 27.19
N TRP A 89 -4.60 -28.28 26.36
CA TRP A 89 -3.49 -27.41 25.98
C TRP A 89 -3.38 -27.19 24.47
N THR A 90 -4.41 -27.56 23.71
CA THR A 90 -4.38 -27.56 22.23
C THR A 90 -5.19 -26.41 21.64
N LEU A 91 -5.50 -25.37 22.41
CA LEU A 91 -6.32 -24.24 21.96
C LEU A 91 -5.40 -23.06 21.70
N ASP A 92 -5.05 -22.82 20.45
CA ASP A 92 -4.04 -21.84 20.07
C ASP A 92 -4.50 -20.96 18.89
N SER A 93 -3.82 -19.83 18.71
CA SER A 93 -4.10 -18.92 17.60
C SER A 93 -2.78 -18.40 17.02
N GLY A 94 -2.54 -18.74 15.76
CA GLY A 94 -1.36 -18.34 15.03
C GLY A 94 -1.55 -16.99 14.34
N PHE A 95 -0.50 -16.18 14.34
CA PHE A 95 -0.47 -14.89 13.67
C PHE A 95 0.86 -14.68 12.97
N TYR A 96 0.84 -13.91 11.88
CA TYR A 96 2.04 -13.45 11.20
C TYR A 96 2.05 -11.93 11.13
N LYS A 97 3.23 -11.32 11.05
CA LYS A 97 3.35 -9.87 10.87
C LYS A 97 2.67 -9.45 9.58
N THR A 98 1.71 -8.52 9.68
CA THR A 98 1.03 -7.96 8.51
C THR A 98 2.08 -7.30 7.61
N PRO A 99 2.28 -7.80 6.38
CA PRO A 99 3.22 -7.19 5.45
C PRO A 99 2.82 -5.74 5.16
N LYS A 100 3.83 -4.94 4.84
CA LYS A 100 3.67 -3.54 4.46
C LYS A 100 4.38 -3.31 3.14
N TYR A 101 3.84 -2.40 2.36
CA TYR A 101 4.21 -2.19 0.97
C TYR A 101 4.54 -0.73 0.70
N SER A 102 5.11 -0.50 -0.47
CA SER A 102 5.57 0.80 -0.95
C SER A 102 4.92 1.13 -2.28
N LEU A 103 4.74 2.41 -2.53
CA LEU A 103 4.16 2.96 -3.76
C LEU A 103 4.96 4.17 -4.23
N GLY A 104 5.24 4.29 -5.51
CA GLY A 104 5.79 5.50 -6.12
C GLY A 104 6.46 5.21 -7.45
N ASP A 105 7.25 6.13 -7.97
CA ASP A 105 8.43 5.89 -8.80
C ASP A 105 8.96 7.23 -9.30
N TYR A 106 8.46 7.78 -10.42
CA TYR A 106 9.09 8.89 -11.14
C TYR A 106 8.12 9.95 -11.69
N VAL A 107 8.59 11.19 -11.72
CA VAL A 107 7.96 12.28 -12.48
C VAL A 107 9.00 12.92 -13.37
N TRP A 108 8.71 13.09 -14.67
CA TRP A 108 9.72 13.50 -15.65
C TRP A 108 9.26 14.56 -16.64
N TYR A 109 10.26 15.17 -17.25
CA TYR A 109 10.12 16.14 -18.30
C TYR A 109 10.16 15.46 -19.65
N ASP A 110 8.99 15.28 -20.25
CA ASP A 110 8.78 14.71 -21.58
C ASP A 110 9.16 15.74 -22.65
N SER A 111 10.40 15.67 -23.12
CA SER A 111 10.97 16.67 -24.01
C SER A 111 10.52 16.50 -25.46
N ASN A 112 10.15 15.27 -25.84
CA ASN A 112 9.79 14.90 -27.21
C ASN A 112 8.26 14.79 -27.40
N LYS A 113 7.49 14.85 -26.30
CA LYS A 113 6.02 14.82 -26.21
C LYS A 113 5.41 13.50 -26.65
N ASP A 114 6.14 12.39 -26.52
CA ASP A 114 5.65 11.07 -26.93
C ASP A 114 4.95 10.29 -25.81
N GLY A 115 4.98 10.81 -24.58
CA GLY A 115 4.33 10.23 -23.41
C GLY A 115 5.04 9.02 -22.82
N LYS A 116 6.29 8.77 -23.21
CA LYS A 116 7.10 7.65 -22.74
C LYS A 116 8.26 8.17 -21.91
N GLN A 117 8.66 7.38 -20.94
CA GLN A 117 9.84 7.65 -20.14
C GLN A 117 11.10 7.20 -20.90
N ASP A 118 11.87 8.16 -21.40
CA ASP A 118 13.13 7.89 -22.08
C ASP A 118 14.35 8.13 -21.17
N SER A 119 15.44 7.39 -21.43
CA SER A 119 16.70 7.53 -20.66
C SER A 119 17.37 8.93 -20.75
N THR A 120 16.98 9.74 -21.72
CA THR A 120 17.47 11.11 -21.90
C THR A 120 16.62 12.16 -21.18
N GLU A 121 15.46 11.75 -20.66
CA GLU A 121 14.49 12.64 -20.05
C GLU A 121 14.72 12.81 -18.57
N LYS A 122 14.63 14.06 -18.13
CA LYS A 122 15.06 14.45 -16.79
C LYS A 122 13.88 14.36 -15.82
N GLY A 123 14.17 13.91 -14.60
CA GLY A 123 13.22 13.99 -13.51
C GLY A 123 12.86 15.44 -13.18
N ILE A 124 11.62 15.67 -12.76
CA ILE A 124 11.14 16.98 -12.30
C ILE A 124 11.14 16.98 -10.78
N LYS A 125 11.94 17.87 -10.18
CA LYS A 125 12.00 18.08 -8.73
C LYS A 125 10.82 18.90 -8.22
N GLY A 126 10.36 18.58 -7.00
CA GLY A 126 9.42 19.42 -6.25
C GLY A 126 7.97 19.29 -6.72
N VAL A 127 7.64 18.25 -7.49
CA VAL A 127 6.25 17.92 -7.82
C VAL A 127 5.62 17.33 -6.57
N LYS A 128 4.58 17.98 -6.05
CA LYS A 128 3.87 17.49 -4.89
C LYS A 128 2.98 16.32 -5.28
N VAL A 129 3.11 15.23 -4.55
CA VAL A 129 2.32 14.02 -4.72
C VAL A 129 1.52 13.76 -3.44
N THR A 130 0.22 13.51 -3.58
CA THR A 130 -0.70 13.26 -2.47
C THR A 130 -1.26 11.85 -2.56
N LEU A 131 -1.22 11.11 -1.45
CA LEU A 131 -1.82 9.78 -1.33
C LEU A 131 -3.11 9.87 -0.52
N GLN A 132 -4.20 9.36 -1.08
CA GLN A 132 -5.49 9.21 -0.42
C GLN A 132 -5.84 7.73 -0.23
N ASN A 133 -6.55 7.42 0.85
CA ASN A 133 -7.14 6.10 1.05
C ASN A 133 -8.47 5.93 0.27
N GLU A 134 -9.08 4.74 0.30
CA GLU A 134 -10.36 4.46 -0.36
C GLU A 134 -11.52 5.40 0.05
N LYS A 135 -11.44 6.06 1.20
CA LYS A 135 -12.44 7.03 1.68
C LYS A 135 -12.19 8.46 1.17
N GLY A 136 -11.11 8.69 0.42
CA GLY A 136 -10.68 10.01 -0.04
C GLY A 136 -9.96 10.84 1.03
N GLU A 137 -9.58 10.24 2.16
CA GLU A 137 -8.81 10.93 3.20
C GLU A 137 -7.34 10.97 2.81
N VAL A 138 -6.70 12.14 2.92
CA VAL A 138 -5.25 12.28 2.69
C VAL A 138 -4.50 11.59 3.82
N ILE A 139 -3.69 10.60 3.47
CA ILE A 139 -2.87 9.82 4.42
C ILE A 139 -1.37 10.07 4.24
N GLY A 140 -0.97 10.73 3.16
CA GLY A 140 0.42 11.09 2.91
C GLY A 140 0.56 12.18 1.86
N THR A 141 1.62 12.98 1.99
CA THR A 141 2.09 13.90 0.96
C THR A 141 3.61 13.82 0.89
N THR A 142 4.16 13.85 -0.32
CA THR A 142 5.60 13.94 -0.57
C THR A 142 5.87 14.88 -1.73
N GLU A 143 7.14 15.19 -1.97
CA GLU A 143 7.60 15.91 -3.16
C GLU A 143 8.65 15.08 -3.87
N THR A 144 8.67 15.14 -5.20
CA THR A 144 9.69 14.47 -5.99
C THR A 144 11.08 15.05 -5.72
N ASP A 145 12.09 14.17 -5.68
CA ASP A 145 13.48 14.55 -5.42
C ASP A 145 14.18 15.18 -6.65
N GLU A 146 15.49 15.42 -6.56
CA GLU A 146 16.27 16.03 -7.66
C GLU A 146 16.30 15.19 -8.94
N ASN A 147 16.04 13.89 -8.80
CA ASN A 147 15.92 12.97 -9.91
C ASN A 147 14.44 12.66 -10.18
N GLY A 148 13.49 13.48 -9.75
CA GLY A 148 12.06 13.24 -10.01
C GLY A 148 11.47 12.03 -9.29
N LYS A 149 12.20 11.37 -8.38
CA LYS A 149 11.71 10.17 -7.70
C LYS A 149 10.84 10.52 -6.49
N TYR A 150 9.77 9.77 -6.26
CA TYR A 150 8.91 9.89 -5.08
C TYR A 150 8.52 8.52 -4.54
N ARG A 151 8.15 8.44 -3.26
CA ARG A 151 7.79 7.18 -2.61
C ARG A 151 6.92 7.39 -1.37
N PHE A 152 5.96 6.49 -1.18
CA PHE A 152 5.22 6.25 0.05
C PHE A 152 5.56 4.86 0.57
N ASP A 153 5.87 4.76 1.85
CA ASP A 153 6.24 3.51 2.51
C ASP A 153 5.18 3.10 3.56
N ASN A 154 5.29 1.86 4.04
CA ASN A 154 4.50 1.36 5.17
C ASN A 154 2.98 1.33 4.91
N LEU A 155 2.59 1.04 3.67
CA LEU A 155 1.19 0.94 3.25
C LEU A 155 0.63 -0.46 3.49
N ASP A 156 -0.62 -0.54 3.94
CA ASP A 156 -1.37 -1.80 3.94
C ASP A 156 -1.81 -2.16 2.52
N SER A 157 -2.07 -3.44 2.24
CA SER A 157 -2.80 -3.79 1.02
C SER A 157 -4.17 -3.13 1.03
N GLY A 158 -4.58 -2.58 -0.11
CA GLY A 158 -5.82 -1.82 -0.22
C GLY A 158 -5.84 -0.91 -1.44
N LYS A 159 -6.95 -0.18 -1.56
CA LYS A 159 -7.13 0.81 -2.62
C LYS A 159 -6.68 2.18 -2.15
N TYR A 160 -5.99 2.87 -3.05
CA TYR A 160 -5.49 4.21 -2.86
C TYR A 160 -5.73 5.05 -4.10
N LYS A 161 -5.65 6.36 -3.93
CA LYS A 161 -5.59 7.32 -5.03
C LYS A 161 -4.32 8.16 -4.89
N VAL A 162 -3.51 8.21 -5.95
CA VAL A 162 -2.35 9.08 -6.06
C VAL A 162 -2.73 10.32 -6.88
N ILE A 163 -2.36 11.49 -6.39
CA ILE A 163 -2.66 12.77 -7.04
C ILE A 163 -1.37 13.55 -7.22
N PHE A 164 -1.02 13.85 -8.46
CA PHE A 164 0.13 14.67 -8.83
C PHE A 164 -0.32 16.13 -9.02
N GLU A 165 0.30 17.06 -8.29
CA GLU A 165 0.08 18.47 -8.51
C GLU A 165 0.82 18.92 -9.77
N LYS A 166 0.07 19.26 -10.82
CA LYS A 166 0.64 19.70 -12.10
C LYS A 166 1.62 20.87 -11.90
N PRO A 167 2.90 20.73 -12.31
CA PRO A 167 3.86 21.83 -12.23
C PRO A 167 3.38 23.07 -13.01
N ALA A 168 3.73 24.25 -12.49
CA ALA A 168 3.42 25.52 -13.15
C ALA A 168 4.12 25.62 -14.50
N GLY A 169 3.41 26.08 -15.53
CA GLY A 169 3.96 26.23 -16.89
C GLY A 169 4.07 24.94 -17.70
N LEU A 170 3.83 23.76 -17.10
CA LEU A 170 3.87 22.49 -17.81
C LEU A 170 2.47 21.94 -18.12
N THR A 171 2.41 21.12 -19.15
CA THR A 171 1.23 20.38 -19.60
C THR A 171 1.47 18.88 -19.43
N GLN A 172 0.42 18.16 -19.03
CA GLN A 172 0.44 16.70 -18.88
C GLN A 172 0.70 16.02 -20.23
N THR A 173 1.62 15.06 -20.27
CA THR A 173 1.86 14.26 -21.48
C THR A 173 0.75 13.23 -21.73
N GLY A 174 0.79 12.57 -22.90
CA GLY A 174 -0.10 11.46 -23.21
C GLY A 174 0.04 10.34 -22.17
N THR A 175 -1.08 9.82 -21.69
CA THR A 175 -1.11 8.78 -20.65
C THR A 175 -1.26 7.39 -21.25
N ASN A 176 -0.79 6.34 -20.58
CA ASN A 176 -0.98 4.93 -20.97
C ASN A 176 -0.50 4.67 -22.42
N THR A 177 0.69 5.17 -22.78
CA THR A 177 1.21 5.14 -24.15
C THR A 177 2.13 3.95 -24.43
N THR A 178 2.68 3.30 -23.41
CA THR A 178 3.63 2.20 -23.56
C THR A 178 3.50 1.15 -22.44
N ASP A 179 4.62 0.62 -21.95
CA ASP A 179 4.62 -0.30 -20.81
C ASP A 179 4.30 0.54 -19.56
N ASP A 180 3.53 -0.04 -18.64
CA ASP A 180 3.01 0.61 -17.43
C ASP A 180 4.12 1.27 -16.59
N ASP A 181 5.32 0.67 -16.53
CA ASP A 181 6.48 1.17 -15.79
C ASP A 181 7.29 2.26 -16.52
N LYS A 182 6.79 2.76 -17.66
CA LYS A 182 7.50 3.69 -18.56
C LYS A 182 6.56 4.66 -19.28
N ASP A 183 5.33 4.84 -18.81
CA ASP A 183 4.44 5.86 -19.33
C ASP A 183 3.81 6.68 -18.21
N ALA A 184 2.95 7.62 -18.58
CA ALA A 184 2.29 8.48 -17.61
C ALA A 184 0.93 7.90 -17.25
N ASP A 185 0.65 7.77 -15.96
CA ASP A 185 -0.68 7.36 -15.49
C ASP A 185 -1.68 8.52 -15.47
N GLY A 186 -1.17 9.75 -15.42
CA GLY A 186 -1.93 10.97 -15.33
C GLY A 186 -2.00 11.57 -13.93
N GLY A 187 -2.65 12.74 -13.83
CA GLY A 187 -2.63 13.54 -12.61
C GLY A 187 -3.41 12.97 -11.42
N GLU A 188 -4.34 12.04 -11.64
CA GLU A 188 -5.09 11.34 -10.60
C GLU A 188 -5.24 9.86 -10.96
N VAL A 189 -4.71 8.98 -10.12
CA VAL A 189 -4.57 7.54 -10.42
C VAL A 189 -5.17 6.72 -9.29
N ASP A 190 -6.09 5.81 -9.61
CA ASP A 190 -6.59 4.82 -8.66
C ASP A 190 -5.73 3.56 -8.73
N VAL A 191 -5.15 3.15 -7.60
CA VAL A 191 -4.23 2.00 -7.51
C VAL A 191 -4.66 1.04 -6.42
N THR A 192 -4.40 -0.25 -6.61
CA THR A 192 -4.66 -1.28 -5.61
C THR A 192 -3.38 -2.03 -5.29
N ILE A 193 -2.84 -1.77 -4.11
CA ILE A 193 -1.70 -2.52 -3.60
C ILE A 193 -2.20 -3.88 -3.11
N THR A 194 -1.77 -4.95 -3.76
CA THR A 194 -2.07 -6.32 -3.36
C THR A 194 -0.75 -7.04 -3.21
N ASP A 195 -0.38 -7.40 -2.00
CA ASP A 195 0.74 -8.28 -1.69
C ASP A 195 2.18 -8.01 -2.23
N HIS A 196 2.42 -6.91 -2.95
CA HIS A 196 3.73 -6.45 -3.41
C HIS A 196 3.85 -4.92 -3.43
N ASP A 197 5.08 -4.42 -3.50
CA ASP A 197 5.36 -2.99 -3.76
C ASP A 197 4.95 -2.67 -5.20
N ASP A 198 4.40 -1.47 -5.41
CA ASP A 198 3.99 -0.99 -6.72
C ASP A 198 4.86 0.22 -7.12
N PHE A 199 5.67 0.04 -8.16
CA PHE A 199 6.57 1.05 -8.68
C PHE A 199 6.31 1.40 -10.15
N THR A 200 5.07 1.23 -10.62
CA THR A 200 4.71 1.59 -11.99
C THR A 200 4.04 2.95 -12.09
N LEU A 201 3.75 3.61 -10.95
CA LEU A 201 3.04 4.88 -10.96
C LEU A 201 3.95 6.06 -11.28
N ASP A 202 3.84 6.52 -12.51
CA ASP A 202 4.71 7.50 -13.13
C ASP A 202 3.92 8.66 -13.73
N ASN A 203 4.53 9.85 -13.81
CA ASN A 203 3.88 10.96 -14.49
C ASN A 203 4.80 11.89 -15.29
N GLY A 204 4.41 12.18 -16.54
CA GLY A 204 5.20 12.99 -17.47
C GLY A 204 4.58 14.35 -17.77
N TYR A 205 5.42 15.38 -17.91
CA TYR A 205 5.00 16.73 -18.25
C TYR A 205 5.93 17.40 -19.27
N TYR A 206 5.40 18.29 -20.11
CA TYR A 206 6.18 19.02 -21.13
C TYR A 206 5.85 20.52 -21.13
N GLU A 207 6.75 21.37 -21.67
CA GLU A 207 6.44 22.79 -21.92
C GLU A 207 5.72 22.97 -23.27
N GLU A 208 4.66 23.78 -23.27
CA GLU A 208 4.07 24.27 -24.51
C GLU A 208 5.01 25.30 -25.15
N GLU A 209 5.23 25.17 -26.46
CA GLU A 209 5.99 26.20 -27.16
C GLU A 209 5.13 27.47 -27.20
N THR A 210 5.58 28.52 -26.53
CA THR A 210 4.99 29.84 -26.73
C THR A 210 5.33 30.28 -28.14
N SER A 211 4.34 30.27 -29.03
CA SER A 211 4.45 30.85 -30.35
C SER A 211 4.59 32.37 -30.21
N ASP A 212 5.79 32.86 -29.93
CA ASP A 212 6.13 34.25 -30.20
C ASP A 212 6.27 34.36 -31.72
N SER A 213 5.11 34.51 -32.38
CA SER A 213 5.06 34.96 -33.77
C SER A 213 5.58 36.39 -33.77
N ASP A 214 6.89 36.54 -33.98
CA ASP A 214 7.49 37.80 -34.38
C ASP A 214 6.71 38.28 -35.59
N SER A 215 6.01 39.40 -35.40
CA SER A 215 5.25 40.09 -36.41
C SER A 215 6.15 40.43 -37.59
N ASP A 216 5.92 39.78 -38.73
CA ASP A 216 6.39 40.25 -40.03
C ASP A 216 5.86 41.67 -40.23
N SER A 217 6.70 42.67 -39.98
CA SER A 217 6.47 44.01 -40.49
C SER A 217 6.91 44.01 -41.95
N ASP A 218 6.02 43.60 -42.83
CA ASP A 218 6.10 43.89 -44.26
C ASP A 218 6.10 45.41 -44.43
N SER A 219 7.28 46.00 -44.57
CA SER A 219 7.42 47.34 -45.09
C SER A 219 7.30 47.27 -46.60
N ASP A 220 6.07 47.39 -47.10
CA ASP A 220 5.80 47.72 -48.50
C ASP A 220 6.46 49.07 -48.82
N SER A 221 7.64 49.04 -49.43
CA SER A 221 8.20 50.19 -50.13
C SER A 221 7.86 50.08 -51.61
N ASP A 222 6.67 50.57 -51.96
CA ASP A 222 6.36 50.93 -53.34
C ASP A 222 7.28 52.09 -53.75
N SER A 223 8.24 51.79 -54.63
CA SER A 223 8.92 52.82 -55.41
C SER A 223 8.76 52.51 -56.88
N ASP A 224 7.62 52.92 -57.43
CA ASP A 224 7.44 53.14 -58.86
C ASP A 224 8.28 54.35 -59.28
N SER A 225 9.24 54.12 -60.17
CA SER A 225 9.71 55.17 -61.07
C SER A 225 10.26 54.56 -62.36
N ASP A 226 9.36 54.30 -63.29
CA ASP A 226 9.65 54.26 -64.72
C ASP A 226 9.48 55.67 -65.31
N SER A 227 10.50 56.19 -66.00
CA SER A 227 10.38 56.74 -67.36
C SER A 227 11.72 57.32 -67.87
N ASP A 228 12.32 56.56 -68.78
CA ASP A 228 12.85 56.90 -70.11
C ASP A 228 13.61 58.22 -70.45
N SER A 229 14.69 57.95 -71.21
CA SER A 229 15.37 58.73 -72.28
C SER A 229 16.43 59.78 -71.93
#